data_AF-A0A151RFV7-F1
#
_entry.id   AF-A0A151RFV7-F1
#
_cell.length_a   1.000
_cell.length_b   1.000
_cell.length_c   1.000
_cell.angle_alpha   90.00
_cell.angle_beta   90.00
_cell.angle_gamma   90.00
#
_symmetry.space_group_name_H-M   'P 1'
#
loop_
_entity.id
_entity.type
_entity.pdbx_description
1 polymer ?
#
loop_
_entity_poly.entity_id
_entity_poly.type
_entity_poly.pdbx_seq_one_letter_code
_entity_poly.pdbx_strand_id
1 'polypeptide(L)'
;MSQADWELLDRRTLGIVRLTLMKNVAYNIVNEKMTYGLIKVLLNMYENPSASNKKVFLICQLVNTKMREGASVTDHLIPYCRD
;
A
#
# COMPACT_ATOMS: atom_id res chain seq x y z
N MET A 1 -15.82 8.48 -15.62
CA MET A 1 -14.53 8.03 -16.18
C MET A 1 -14.80 6.82 -17.03
N SER A 2 -14.45 6.84 -18.32
CA SER A 2 -14.73 5.73 -19.23
C SER A 2 -13.73 4.59 -19.04
N GLN A 3 -14.05 3.40 -19.55
CA GLN A 3 -13.13 2.25 -19.55
C GLN A 3 -11.79 2.58 -20.24
N ALA A 4 -11.82 3.35 -21.32
CA ALA A 4 -10.64 3.79 -22.04
C ALA A 4 -9.75 4.73 -21.20
N ASP A 5 -10.37 5.60 -20.39
CA ASP A 5 -9.64 6.48 -19.48
C ASP A 5 -8.93 5.67 -18.38
N TRP A 6 -9.56 4.59 -17.90
CA TRP A 6 -8.98 3.67 -16.93
C TRP A 6 -7.81 2.87 -17.51
N GLU A 7 -7.94 2.34 -18.73
CA GLU A 7 -6.86 1.60 -19.40
C GLU A 7 -5.64 2.49 -19.70
N LEU A 8 -5.88 3.74 -20.10
CA LEU A 8 -4.81 4.72 -20.30
C LEU A 8 -4.07 5.02 -18.99
N LEU A 9 -4.82 5.18 -17.89
CA LEU A 9 -4.23 5.42 -16.57
C LEU A 9 -3.44 4.22 -16.07
N ASP A 10 -3.94 3.00 -16.27
CA ASP A 10 -3.28 1.75 -15.90
C ASP A 10 -1.93 1.63 -16.61
N ARG A 11 -1.90 1.87 -17.93
CA ARG A 11 -0.66 1.84 -18.72
C ARG A 11 0.37 2.88 -18.27
N ARG A 12 -0.06 4.10 -17.94
CA ARG A 12 0.83 5.16 -17.45
C ARG A 12 1.44 4.79 -16.11
N THR A 13 0.59 4.35 -15.18
CA THR A 13 1.00 3.94 -13.84
C THR A 13 2.01 2.81 -13.91
N LEU A 14 1.75 1.79 -14.74
CA LEU A 14 2.65 0.67 -14.95
C LEU A 14 4.05 1.12 -15.44
N GLY A 15 4.11 2.08 -16.36
CA GLY A 15 5.37 2.64 -16.85
C GLY A 15 6.16 3.39 -15.77
N ILE A 16 5.48 4.24 -15.00
CA ILE A 16 6.09 5.02 -13.91
C ILE A 16 6.68 4.09 -12.87
N VAL A 17 5.92 3.08 -12.45
CA VAL A 17 6.34 2.16 -11.39
C VAL A 17 7.54 1.33 -11.85
N ARG A 18 7.55 0.83 -13.09
CA ARG A 18 8.74 0.13 -13.64
C ARG A 18 9.98 1.02 -13.72
N LEU A 19 9.81 2.32 -13.97
CA LEU A 19 10.92 3.27 -14.09
C LEU A 19 11.50 3.66 -12.72
N THR A 20 10.66 3.78 -11.68
CA THR A 20 11.09 4.20 -10.34
C THR A 20 11.63 3.05 -9.48
N LEU A 21 11.33 1.80 -9.81
CA LEU A 21 11.79 0.65 -9.05
C LEU A 21 13.24 0.27 -9.34
N MET A 22 13.95 -0.11 -8.26
CA MET A 22 15.33 -0.57 -8.31
C MET A 22 15.43 -1.89 -9.08
N LYS A 23 16.56 -2.11 -9.79
CA LYS A 23 16.76 -3.23 -10.74
C LYS A 23 16.42 -4.62 -10.17
N ASN A 24 16.67 -4.84 -8.89
CA ASN A 24 16.41 -6.09 -8.17
C ASN A 24 14.91 -6.39 -7.98
N VAL A 25 14.06 -5.36 -7.84
CA VAL A 25 12.61 -5.51 -7.72
C VAL A 25 11.94 -5.46 -9.09
N ALA A 26 12.50 -4.67 -10.03
CA ALA A 26 12.01 -4.55 -11.40
C ALA A 26 11.95 -5.90 -12.15
N TYR A 27 12.86 -6.83 -11.86
CA TYR A 27 12.87 -8.17 -12.46
C TYR A 27 11.63 -9.00 -12.09
N ASN A 28 11.15 -8.88 -10.85
CA ASN A 28 10.01 -9.67 -10.37
C ASN A 28 8.67 -9.18 -10.92
N ILE A 29 8.61 -7.92 -11.38
CA ILE A 29 7.39 -7.28 -11.88
C ILE A 29 7.38 -7.12 -13.42
N VAL A 30 8.45 -7.54 -14.12
CA VAL A 30 8.58 -7.36 -15.57
C VAL A 30 7.49 -8.08 -16.35
N ASN A 31 6.98 -9.18 -15.80
CA ASN A 31 5.94 -10.02 -16.40
C ASN A 31 4.51 -9.53 -16.08
N GLU A 32 4.34 -8.58 -15.16
CA GLU A 32 3.03 -8.08 -14.76
C GLU A 32 2.46 -7.14 -15.82
N LYS A 33 1.24 -7.45 -16.30
CA LYS A 33 0.59 -6.71 -17.39
C LYS A 33 -0.39 -5.64 -16.92
N MET A 34 -0.77 -5.69 -15.65
CA MET A 34 -1.77 -4.80 -15.04
C MET A 34 -1.23 -4.22 -13.74
N THR A 35 -1.61 -2.98 -13.40
CA THR A 35 -1.19 -2.33 -12.15
C THR A 35 -1.62 -3.14 -10.93
N TYR A 36 -2.80 -3.79 -10.99
CA TYR A 36 -3.27 -4.66 -9.92
C TYR A 36 -2.30 -5.82 -9.63
N GLY A 37 -1.87 -6.53 -10.67
CA GLY A 37 -0.92 -7.63 -10.53
C GLY A 37 0.44 -7.15 -10.00
N LEU A 38 0.89 -5.99 -10.50
CA LEU A 38 2.11 -5.34 -10.03
C LEU A 38 2.06 -4.95 -8.54
N ILE A 39 0.97 -4.33 -8.09
CA ILE A 39 0.77 -4.00 -6.66
C ILE A 39 0.70 -5.27 -5.82
N LYS A 40 0.06 -6.34 -6.31
CA LYS A 40 -0.01 -7.63 -5.62
C LYS A 40 1.37 -8.27 -5.43
N VAL A 41 2.23 -8.23 -6.46
CA VAL A 41 3.62 -8.72 -6.36
C VAL A 41 4.42 -7.88 -5.38
N LEU A 42 4.30 -6.55 -5.43
CA LEU A 42 4.96 -5.67 -4.46
C LEU A 42 4.48 -5.92 -3.04
N LEU A 43 3.18 -6.07 -2.83
CA LEU A 43 2.61 -6.45 -1.54
C LEU A 43 3.21 -7.77 -1.07
N ASN A 44 3.25 -8.81 -1.90
CA ASN A 44 3.84 -10.09 -1.53
C ASN A 44 5.35 -10.03 -1.22
N MET A 45 6.12 -9.19 -1.93
CA MET A 45 7.56 -9.04 -1.68
C MET A 45 7.86 -8.35 -0.34
N TYR A 46 7.02 -7.42 0.09
CA TYR A 46 7.21 -6.65 1.32
C TYR A 46 6.30 -7.10 2.48
N GLU A 47 5.27 -7.91 2.21
CA GLU A 47 4.52 -8.68 3.19
C GLU A 47 5.41 -9.83 3.67
N ASN A 48 6.27 -9.54 4.63
CA ASN A 48 7.03 -10.55 5.36
C ASN A 48 6.04 -11.53 6.04
N PRO A 49 6.04 -12.84 5.70
CA PRO A 49 5.11 -13.82 6.31
C PRO A 49 5.38 -14.06 7.80
N SER A 50 6.56 -13.66 8.30
CA SER A 50 6.90 -13.63 9.74
C SER A 50 6.16 -12.54 10.52
N ALA A 51 5.48 -11.63 9.83
CA ALA A 51 4.72 -10.53 10.39
C ALA A 51 3.20 -10.78 10.37
N SER A 52 2.76 -12.05 10.40
CA SER A 52 1.36 -12.42 10.71
C SER A 52 0.88 -11.70 11.97
N ASN A 53 1.76 -11.59 12.96
CA ASN A 53 1.55 -10.81 14.18
C ASN A 53 1.32 -9.32 13.90
N LYS A 54 2.00 -8.73 12.91
CA LYS A 54 1.82 -7.32 12.53
C LYS A 54 0.51 -7.10 11.79
N LYS A 55 0.10 -8.01 10.89
CA LYS A 55 -1.20 -7.91 10.20
C LYS A 55 -2.35 -8.06 11.20
N VAL A 56 -2.28 -9.04 12.10
CA VAL A 56 -3.26 -9.22 13.19
C VAL A 56 -3.20 -8.04 14.16
N PHE A 57 -2.02 -7.55 14.53
CA PHE A 57 -1.85 -6.37 15.40
C PHE A 57 -2.46 -5.11 14.77
N LEU A 58 -2.21 -4.86 13.48
CA LEU A 58 -2.77 -3.72 12.75
C LEU A 58 -4.30 -3.84 12.61
N ILE A 59 -4.83 -5.04 12.38
CA ILE A 59 -6.28 -5.29 12.33
C ILE A 59 -6.90 -5.09 13.73
N CYS A 60 -6.29 -5.62 14.79
CA CYS A 60 -6.76 -5.40 16.16
C CYS A 60 -6.70 -3.92 16.56
N GLN A 61 -5.63 -3.21 16.17
CA GLN A 61 -5.49 -1.78 16.41
C GLN A 61 -6.58 -0.98 15.69
N LEU A 62 -6.88 -1.34 14.44
CA LEU A 62 -7.92 -0.71 13.63
C LEU A 62 -9.34 -0.97 14.18
N VAL A 63 -9.63 -2.18 14.64
CA VAL A 63 -10.94 -2.53 15.22
C VAL A 63 -11.10 -1.91 16.62
N ASN A 64 -10.01 -1.78 17.39
CA ASN A 64 -10.02 -1.19 18.73
C ASN A 64 -9.90 0.34 18.74
N THR A 65 -9.62 0.98 17.61
CA THR A 65 -9.76 2.44 17.47
C THR A 65 -11.23 2.85 17.45
N LYS A 66 -11.87 2.83 18.62
CA LYS A 66 -13.07 3.63 18.87
C LYS A 66 -12.63 5.06 19.14
N MET A 67 -12.90 5.95 18.19
CA MET A 67 -12.83 7.39 18.45
C MET A 67 -13.91 7.74 19.46
N ARG A 68 -13.54 8.42 20.55
CA ARG A 68 -14.52 9.03 21.45
C ARG A 68 -15.27 10.08 20.62
N GLU A 69 -16.59 10.02 20.62
CA GLU A 69 -17.44 10.94 19.84
C GLU A 69 -17.09 12.39 20.20
N GLY A 70 -16.55 13.15 19.23
CA GLY A 70 -16.07 14.53 19.42
C GLY A 70 -14.55 14.73 19.57
N ALA A 71 -13.71 13.68 19.54
CA ALA A 71 -12.25 13.82 19.59
C ALA A 71 -11.63 14.03 18.19
N SER A 72 -10.66 14.95 18.09
CA SER A 72 -9.94 15.25 16.85
C SER A 72 -9.06 14.07 16.42
N VAL A 73 -9.06 13.77 15.11
CA VAL A 73 -8.21 12.72 14.51
C VAL A 73 -6.72 12.95 14.79
N THR A 74 -6.29 14.21 14.92
CA THR A 74 -4.89 14.58 15.17
C THR A 74 -4.39 14.20 16.56
N ASP A 75 -5.26 14.14 17.56
CA ASP A 75 -4.88 13.84 18.94
C ASP A 75 -4.51 12.36 19.15
N HIS A 76 -4.94 11.49 18.24
CA HIS A 76 -4.73 10.05 18.31
C HIS A 76 -3.66 9.51 17.35
N LEU A 77 -3.24 10.29 16.35
CA LEU A 77 -2.27 9.85 15.35
C LEU A 77 -0.81 10.18 15.70
N ILE A 78 -0.56 11.05 16.68
CA ILE A 78 0.82 11.45 17.03
C ILE A 78 1.04 11.35 18.56
N PRO A 79 1.57 10.22 19.07
CA PRO A 79 2.13 10.17 20.42
C PRO A 79 3.64 10.48 20.47
N TYR A 80 4.32 10.62 19.32
CA TYR A 80 5.78 10.79 19.27
C TYR A 80 6.19 11.91 18.34
N CYS A 81 6.07 13.15 18.81
CA CYS A 81 6.90 14.30 18.44
C CYS A 81 6.57 15.43 19.41
N ARG A 82 7.23 15.44 20.57
CA ARG A 82 7.41 16.62 21.40
C ARG A 82 8.80 16.51 22.04
N ASP A 83 9.78 17.06 21.34
CA ASP A 83 10.97 17.62 21.99
C ASP A 83 10.59 18.97 22.62
#